data_AF-A8U5K4-F1
#
_entry.id   AF-A8U5K4-F1
#
_cell.length_a   1.000
_cell.length_b   1.000
_cell.length_c   1.000
_cell.angle_alpha   90.00
_cell.angle_beta   90.00
_cell.angle_gamma   90.00
#
_symmetry.space_group_name_H-M   'P 1'
#
loop_
_entity.id
_entity.type
_entity.pdbx_description
1 polymer ?
#
loop_
_entity_poly.entity_id
_entity_poly.type
_entity_poly.pdbx_seq_one_letter_code
_entity_poly.pdbx_strand_id
1 'polypeptide(L)'
;MAKQTEVQELLNELVATYGVFNIKLYQHHFYVKGPHFFTLHEKFEELYDEVTGQFDELAERLIAIGGKPYATLGEFLEFSTIKEAPYDGKETAEEMVSSTILDYKIIDERLQKGINLTGEAGDDSTQDLLIGYKSGVDKTIWMLQAFLGKNPLDA
;
A
#
# COMPACT_ATOMS: atom_id res chain seq x y z
N MET A 1 5.89 18.93 18.74
CA MET A 1 5.04 19.80 17.90
C MET A 1 5.43 19.69 16.44
N ALA A 2 6.61 20.15 15.98
CA ALA A 2 7.02 20.02 14.57
C ALA A 2 7.08 18.55 14.08
N LYS A 3 7.74 17.65 14.82
CA LYS A 3 7.81 16.22 14.46
C LYS A 3 6.45 15.51 14.46
N GLN A 4 5.49 15.98 15.27
CA GLN A 4 4.14 15.40 15.26
C GLN A 4 3.41 15.76 13.97
N THR A 5 3.61 16.98 13.45
CA THR A 5 3.07 17.41 12.16
C THR A 5 3.65 16.58 11.02
N GLU A 6 4.96 16.28 11.03
CA GLU A 6 5.60 15.42 10.03
C GLU A 6 5.03 13.98 10.06
N VAL A 7 4.75 13.43 11.25
CA VAL A 7 4.07 12.13 11.39
C VAL A 7 2.66 12.19 10.78
N GLN A 8 1.90 13.24 11.09
CA GLN A 8 0.55 13.42 10.54
C GLN A 8 0.56 13.55 9.02
N GLU A 9 1.49 14.31 8.45
CA GLU A 9 1.66 14.46 7.00
C GLU A 9 2.01 13.12 6.33
N LEU A 10 2.93 12.35 6.92
CA LEU A 10 3.29 11.04 6.39
C LEU A 10 2.13 10.04 6.46
N LEU A 11 1.38 10.00 7.57
CA LEU A 11 0.20 9.14 7.66
C LEU A 11 -0.85 9.55 6.62
N ASN A 12 -1.03 10.84 6.37
CA ASN A 12 -2.00 11.30 5.39
C ASN A 12 -1.60 10.94 3.95
N GLU A 13 -0.30 11.05 3.62
CA GLU A 13 0.24 10.57 2.36
C GLU A 13 0.06 9.04 2.20
N LEU A 14 0.22 8.27 3.29
CA LEU A 14 -0.07 6.83 3.29
C LEU A 14 -1.57 6.58 3.06
N VAL A 15 -2.48 7.30 3.72
CA VAL A 15 -3.94 7.18 3.47
C VAL A 15 -4.26 7.39 1.98
N ALA A 16 -3.71 8.44 1.36
CA ALA A 16 -3.87 8.66 -0.08
C ALA A 16 -3.26 7.53 -0.93
N THR A 17 -2.07 7.07 -0.56
CA THR A 17 -1.34 5.99 -1.25
C THR A 17 -2.11 4.67 -1.22
N TYR A 18 -2.61 4.27 -0.06
CA TYR A 18 -3.43 3.07 0.11
C TYR A 18 -4.78 3.20 -0.61
N GLY A 19 -5.38 4.40 -0.62
CA GLY A 19 -6.60 4.66 -1.38
C GLY A 19 -6.44 4.42 -2.89
N VAL A 20 -5.37 4.94 -3.51
CA VAL A 20 -5.07 4.68 -4.93
C VAL A 20 -4.71 3.21 -5.15
N PHE A 21 -3.89 2.62 -4.28
CA PHE A 21 -3.45 1.24 -4.41
C PHE A 21 -4.62 0.24 -4.34
N ASN A 22 -5.60 0.49 -3.46
CA ASN A 22 -6.81 -0.31 -3.37
C ASN A 22 -7.55 -0.39 -4.71
N ILE A 23 -7.77 0.75 -5.36
CA ILE A 23 -8.45 0.80 -6.66
C ILE A 23 -7.62 0.14 -7.76
N LYS A 24 -6.29 0.24 -7.69
CA LYS A 24 -5.38 -0.46 -8.61
C LYS A 24 -5.46 -1.98 -8.45
N LEU A 25 -5.60 -2.50 -7.22
CA LEU A 25 -5.85 -3.92 -6.98
C LEU A 25 -7.21 -4.38 -7.52
N TYR A 26 -8.27 -3.57 -7.39
CA TYR A 26 -9.55 -3.82 -8.08
C TYR A 26 -9.38 -3.88 -9.60
N GLN A 27 -8.58 -2.99 -10.18
CA GLN A 27 -8.28 -3.02 -11.61
C GLN A 27 -7.64 -4.36 -12.01
N HIS A 28 -6.63 -4.83 -11.27
CA HIS A 28 -6.01 -6.13 -11.53
C HIS A 28 -7.00 -7.29 -11.32
N HIS A 29 -7.81 -7.25 -10.27
CA HIS A 29 -8.86 -8.24 -10.02
C HIS A 29 -9.89 -8.34 -11.16
N PHE A 30 -10.29 -7.21 -11.75
CA PHE A 30 -11.25 -7.17 -12.87
C PHE A 30 -10.65 -7.61 -14.20
N TYR A 31 -9.38 -7.26 -14.47
CA TYR A 31 -8.79 -7.40 -15.80
C TYR A 31 -7.81 -8.56 -15.95
N VAL A 32 -7.41 -9.23 -14.86
CA VAL A 32 -6.58 -10.43 -14.94
C VAL A 32 -7.28 -11.49 -15.79
N LYS A 33 -6.50 -12.18 -16.63
CA LYS A 33 -6.98 -13.18 -17.58
C LYS A 33 -5.90 -14.22 -17.83
N GLY A 34 -6.27 -15.34 -18.46
CA GLY A 34 -5.34 -16.41 -18.82
C GLY A 34 -5.23 -17.52 -17.77
N PRO A 35 -4.18 -18.37 -17.86
CA PRO A 35 -4.09 -19.61 -17.09
C PRO A 35 -4.12 -19.42 -15.57
N HIS A 36 -3.68 -18.26 -15.09
CA HIS A 36 -3.61 -17.92 -13.67
C HIS A 36 -4.87 -17.22 -13.12
N PHE A 37 -5.92 -17.06 -13.94
CA PHE A 37 -7.10 -16.26 -13.60
C PHE A 37 -7.68 -16.60 -12.23
N PHE A 38 -8.09 -17.85 -11.99
CA PHE A 38 -8.76 -18.21 -10.74
C PHE A 38 -7.89 -17.96 -9.50
N THR A 39 -6.57 -18.17 -9.62
CA THR A 39 -5.64 -17.94 -8.51
C THR A 39 -5.41 -16.46 -8.24
N LEU A 40 -5.17 -15.67 -9.29
CA LEU A 40 -4.84 -14.25 -9.14
C LEU A 40 -6.07 -13.38 -8.91
N HIS A 41 -7.22 -13.76 -9.46
CA HIS A 41 -8.48 -13.06 -9.19
C HIS A 41 -8.81 -13.08 -7.69
N GLU A 42 -8.82 -14.26 -7.06
CA GLU A 42 -9.01 -14.40 -5.62
C GLU A 42 -7.87 -13.75 -4.82
N LYS A 43 -6.62 -13.84 -5.29
CA LYS A 43 -5.49 -13.20 -4.61
C LYS A 43 -5.61 -11.67 -4.60
N PHE A 44 -5.96 -11.04 -5.72
CA PHE A 44 -6.13 -9.58 -5.74
C PHE A 44 -7.29 -9.12 -4.86
N GLU A 45 -8.32 -9.96 -4.66
CA GLU A 45 -9.38 -9.72 -3.68
C GLU A 45 -8.89 -9.75 -2.24
N GLU A 46 -8.17 -10.81 -1.86
CA GLU A 46 -7.53 -10.90 -0.55
C GLU A 46 -6.65 -9.67 -0.27
N LEU A 47 -5.88 -9.23 -1.26
CA LEU A 47 -5.00 -8.07 -1.12
C LEU A 47 -5.78 -6.75 -1.00
N TYR A 48 -6.85 -6.54 -1.79
CA TYR A 48 -7.61 -5.29 -1.66
C TYR A 48 -8.36 -5.23 -0.33
N ASP A 49 -8.84 -6.36 0.21
CA ASP A 49 -9.51 -6.40 1.50
C ASP A 49 -8.54 -6.08 2.65
N GLU A 50 -7.33 -6.64 2.60
CA GLU A 50 -6.25 -6.30 3.54
C GLU A 50 -5.90 -4.80 3.47
N VAL A 51 -5.69 -4.28 2.26
CA VAL A 51 -5.38 -2.86 2.01
C VAL A 51 -6.52 -1.95 2.46
N THR A 52 -7.79 -2.36 2.31
CA THR A 52 -8.94 -1.60 2.82
C THR A 52 -8.92 -1.49 4.34
N GLY A 53 -8.60 -2.57 5.06
CA GLY A 53 -8.43 -2.51 6.51
C GLY A 53 -7.29 -1.60 6.94
N GLN A 54 -6.15 -1.70 6.26
CA GLN A 54 -4.97 -0.86 6.53
C GLN A 54 -5.23 0.62 6.25
N PHE A 55 -5.95 0.92 5.16
CA PHE A 55 -6.40 2.26 4.80
C PHE A 55 -7.24 2.90 5.92
N ASP A 56 -8.23 2.18 6.45
CA ASP A 56 -9.12 2.67 7.51
C ASP A 56 -8.35 2.91 8.81
N GLU A 57 -7.57 1.93 9.27
CA GLU A 57 -6.81 2.04 10.52
C GLU A 57 -5.74 3.15 10.47
N LEU A 58 -5.12 3.40 9.30
CA LEU A 58 -4.23 4.57 9.12
C LEU A 58 -4.99 5.90 9.24
N ALA A 59 -6.17 5.99 8.64
CA ALA A 59 -7.00 7.20 8.69
C ALA A 59 -7.52 7.46 10.12
N GLU A 60 -7.99 6.41 10.81
CA GLU A 60 -8.41 6.49 12.20
C GLU A 60 -7.24 6.84 13.12
N ARG A 61 -6.05 6.25 12.90
CA ARG A 61 -4.85 6.61 13.66
C ARG A 61 -4.47 8.07 13.47
N LEU A 62 -4.55 8.58 12.24
CA LEU A 62 -4.30 9.99 11.94
C LEU A 62 -5.28 10.91 12.69
N ILE A 63 -6.57 10.57 12.74
CA ILE A 63 -7.57 11.32 13.52
C ILE A 63 -7.23 11.26 15.02
N ALA A 64 -6.86 10.09 15.54
CA ALA A 64 -6.54 9.89 16.95
C ALA A 64 -5.36 10.75 17.43
N ILE A 65 -4.42 11.08 16.55
CA ILE A 65 -3.29 11.99 16.83
C ILE A 65 -3.55 13.44 16.42
N GLY A 66 -4.80 13.80 16.10
CA GLY A 66 -5.24 15.17 15.81
C GLY A 66 -5.08 15.65 14.37
N GLY A 67 -4.81 14.74 13.43
CA GLY A 67 -4.77 15.03 12.00
C GLY A 67 -6.14 14.98 11.33
N LYS A 68 -6.15 15.15 10.00
CA LYS A 68 -7.35 15.13 9.16
C LYS A 68 -7.06 14.33 7.89
N PRO A 69 -7.57 13.10 7.75
CA PRO A 69 -7.28 12.27 6.60
C PRO A 69 -7.88 12.87 5.33
N TYR A 70 -7.16 12.73 4.22
CA TYR A 70 -7.72 12.88 2.88
C TYR A 70 -8.88 11.89 2.72
N ALA A 71 -9.94 12.30 2.03
CA ALA A 71 -11.16 11.51 1.93
C ALA A 71 -11.89 11.67 0.59
N THR A 72 -11.21 12.21 -0.41
CA THR A 72 -11.74 12.35 -1.77
C THR A 72 -10.79 11.76 -2.79
N LEU A 73 -11.34 11.27 -3.91
CA LEU A 73 -10.53 10.71 -4.99
C LEU A 73 -9.51 11.72 -5.53
N GLY A 74 -9.88 13.01 -5.60
CA GLY A 74 -8.96 14.06 -6.04
C GLY A 74 -7.75 14.22 -5.12
N GLU A 75 -7.98 14.23 -3.80
CA GLU A 75 -6.89 14.27 -2.81
C GLU A 75 -6.02 13.01 -2.89
N PHE A 76 -6.62 11.83 -3.06
CA PHE A 76 -5.87 10.58 -3.20
C PHE A 76 -4.94 10.64 -4.41
N LEU A 77 -5.42 11.09 -5.56
CA LEU A 77 -4.60 11.23 -6.78
C LEU A 77 -3.50 12.29 -6.64
N GLU A 78 -3.78 13.38 -5.94
CA GLU A 78 -2.82 14.46 -5.70
C GLU A 78 -1.68 14.02 -4.78
N PHE A 79 -2.01 13.38 -3.65
CA PHE A 79 -1.06 13.12 -2.55
C PHE A 79 -0.49 11.70 -2.52
N SER A 80 -1.04 10.76 -3.29
CA SER A 80 -0.51 9.39 -3.37
C SER A 80 0.89 9.34 -3.99
N THR A 81 1.75 8.50 -3.41
CA THR A 81 3.05 8.12 -3.98
C THR A 81 2.91 7.08 -5.10
N ILE A 82 1.86 6.25 -5.05
CA ILE A 82 1.48 5.32 -6.13
C ILE A 82 0.67 6.07 -7.18
N LYS A 83 0.91 5.75 -8.45
CA LYS A 83 0.16 6.30 -9.58
C LYS A 83 -0.65 5.20 -10.26
N GLU A 84 -1.85 5.57 -10.68
CA GLU A 84 -2.73 4.71 -11.48
C GLU A 84 -2.75 5.14 -12.95
N ALA A 85 -3.12 4.20 -13.80
CA ALA A 85 -3.40 4.44 -15.20
C ALA A 85 -4.62 3.59 -15.62
N PRO A 86 -5.38 4.02 -16.64
CA PRO A 86 -6.41 3.16 -17.23
C PRO A 86 -5.80 1.89 -17.81
N TYR A 87 -6.45 0.74 -17.58
CA TYR A 87 -6.06 -0.53 -18.19
C TYR A 87 -6.12 -0.44 -19.72
N ASP A 88 -5.04 -0.81 -20.40
CA ASP A 88 -4.90 -0.68 -21.85
C ASP A 88 -5.07 -2.00 -22.63
N GLY A 89 -5.36 -3.10 -21.93
CA GLY A 89 -5.56 -4.42 -22.53
C GLY A 89 -4.30 -5.28 -22.69
N LYS A 90 -3.10 -4.71 -22.50
CA LYS A 90 -1.84 -5.35 -22.88
C LYS A 90 -1.11 -6.06 -21.74
N GLU A 91 -1.36 -5.68 -20.50
CA GLU A 91 -0.69 -6.29 -19.34
C GLU A 91 -1.03 -7.79 -19.22
N THR A 92 0.03 -8.57 -19.04
CA THR A 92 0.00 -9.98 -18.66
C THR A 92 -0.26 -10.14 -17.16
N ALA A 93 -0.64 -11.34 -16.76
CA ALA A 93 -0.87 -11.66 -15.35
C ALA A 93 0.41 -11.43 -14.51
N GLU A 94 1.56 -11.80 -15.06
CA GLU A 94 2.87 -11.62 -14.44
C GLU A 94 3.28 -10.14 -14.35
N GLU A 95 2.91 -9.32 -15.32
CA GLU A 95 3.11 -7.87 -15.27
C GLU A 95 2.21 -7.21 -14.21
N MET A 96 0.96 -7.66 -14.04
CA MET A 96 0.08 -7.18 -12.96
C MET A 96 0.67 -7.53 -11.58
N VAL A 97 1.19 -8.75 -11.41
CA VAL A 97 1.89 -9.16 -10.17
C VAL A 97 3.15 -8.32 -9.97
N SER A 98 3.94 -8.09 -11.02
CA SER A 98 5.14 -7.26 -10.95
C SER A 98 4.82 -5.81 -10.57
N SER A 99 3.76 -5.23 -11.14
CA SER A 99 3.25 -3.90 -10.80
C SER A 99 2.83 -3.82 -9.32
N THR A 100 2.11 -4.84 -8.84
CA THR A 100 1.70 -4.95 -7.43
C THR A 100 2.90 -5.04 -6.50
N ILE A 101 3.95 -5.79 -6.85
CA ILE A 101 5.20 -5.85 -6.09
C ILE A 101 5.87 -4.48 -6.02
N LEU A 102 5.92 -3.74 -7.13
CA LEU A 102 6.54 -2.41 -7.16
C LEU A 102 5.79 -1.42 -6.26
N ASP A 103 4.47 -1.46 -6.27
CA ASP A 103 3.64 -0.64 -5.38
C ASP A 103 3.87 -1.00 -3.90
N TYR A 104 3.94 -2.29 -3.58
CA TYR A 104 4.29 -2.72 -2.22
C TYR A 104 5.70 -2.27 -1.81
N LYS A 105 6.69 -2.28 -2.71
CA LYS A 105 8.03 -1.74 -2.43
C LYS A 105 7.99 -0.23 -2.16
N ILE A 106 7.17 0.53 -2.87
CA ILE A 106 6.94 1.96 -2.58
C ILE A 106 6.36 2.12 -1.17
N ILE A 107 5.30 1.36 -0.85
CA ILE A 107 4.68 1.37 0.47
C ILE A 107 5.70 1.01 1.55
N ASP A 108 6.52 -0.02 1.33
CA ASP A 108 7.56 -0.47 2.25
C ASP A 108 8.53 0.65 2.62
N GLU A 109 9.03 1.38 1.62
CA GLU A 109 9.92 2.53 1.82
C GLU A 109 9.24 3.65 2.62
N ARG A 110 7.96 3.91 2.34
CA ARG A 110 7.17 4.92 3.08
C ARG A 110 6.92 4.50 4.53
N LEU A 111 6.61 3.23 4.77
CA LEU A 111 6.46 2.67 6.11
C LEU A 111 7.79 2.77 6.88
N GLN A 112 8.91 2.40 6.28
CA GLN A 112 10.23 2.53 6.91
C GLN A 112 10.55 3.99 7.29
N LYS A 113 10.21 4.95 6.42
CA LYS A 113 10.34 6.38 6.74
C LYS A 113 9.45 6.78 7.92
N GLY A 114 8.20 6.29 7.95
CA GLY A 114 7.26 6.53 9.05
C GLY A 114 7.72 5.94 10.38
N ILE A 115 8.29 4.73 10.37
CA ILE A 115 8.88 4.07 11.55
C ILE A 115 9.99 4.92 12.16
N ASN A 116 10.86 5.49 11.32
CA ASN A 116 11.93 6.37 11.80
C ASN A 116 11.37 7.67 12.38
N LEU A 117 10.43 8.33 11.68
CA LEU A 117 9.81 9.58 12.13
C LEU A 117 9.03 9.44 13.43
N THR A 118 8.26 8.35 13.57
CA THR A 118 7.48 8.07 14.78
C THR A 118 8.38 7.78 15.98
N GLY A 119 9.45 7.00 15.80
CA GLY A 119 10.47 6.80 16.84
C GLY A 119 11.16 8.09 17.27
N GLU A 120 11.46 8.96 16.31
CA GLU A 120 12.02 10.29 16.56
C GLU A 120 11.05 11.27 17.25
N ALA A 121 9.75 11.08 17.05
CA ALA A 121 8.67 11.87 17.66
C ALA A 121 8.25 11.33 19.04
N GLY A 122 8.65 10.11 19.40
CA GLY A 122 8.17 9.40 20.59
C GLY A 122 6.70 8.95 20.46
N ASP A 123 6.24 8.71 19.23
CA ASP A 123 4.90 8.19 18.94
C ASP A 123 4.93 6.67 18.79
N ASP A 124 5.15 5.99 19.90
CA ASP A 124 5.36 4.53 19.95
C ASP A 124 4.16 3.75 19.39
N SER A 125 2.93 4.23 19.60
CA SER A 125 1.72 3.55 19.11
C SER A 125 1.58 3.64 17.59
N THR A 126 1.90 4.78 16.98
CA THR A 126 1.96 4.84 15.51
C THR A 126 3.14 4.03 14.99
N GLN A 127 4.28 4.06 15.69
CA GLN A 127 5.45 3.28 15.28
C GLN A 127 5.15 1.77 15.24
N ASP A 128 4.51 1.23 16.28
CA ASP A 128 4.10 -0.17 16.37
C ASP A 128 3.20 -0.58 15.20
N LEU A 129 2.18 0.24 14.90
CA LEU A 129 1.29 0.04 13.75
C LEU A 129 2.06 -0.08 12.43
N LEU A 130 2.98 0.87 12.18
CA LEU A 130 3.76 0.90 10.94
C LEU A 130 4.76 -0.27 10.84
N ILE A 131 5.33 -0.72 11.96
CA ILE A 131 6.18 -1.93 12.01
C ILE A 131 5.37 -3.18 11.65
N GLY A 132 4.16 -3.29 12.18
CA GLY A 132 3.23 -4.37 11.87
C GLY A 132 2.92 -4.44 10.37
N TYR A 133 2.55 -3.31 9.78
CA TYR A 133 2.27 -3.23 8.34
C TYR A 133 3.51 -3.52 7.50
N LYS A 134 4.67 -2.98 7.86
CA LYS A 134 5.91 -3.26 7.11
C LYS A 134 6.22 -4.76 7.09
N SER A 135 6.04 -5.44 8.23
CA SER A 135 6.24 -6.89 8.31
C SER A 135 5.25 -7.67 7.41
N GLY A 136 4.01 -7.20 7.31
CA GLY A 136 3.01 -7.74 6.38
C GLY A 136 3.41 -7.54 4.92
N VAL A 137 3.82 -6.32 4.57
CA VAL A 137 4.29 -5.95 3.22
C VAL A 137 5.50 -6.79 2.80
N ASP A 138 6.51 -6.96 3.66
CA ASP A 138 7.68 -7.80 3.39
C ASP A 138 7.27 -9.26 3.05
N LYS A 139 6.29 -9.80 3.78
CA LYS A 139 5.75 -11.14 3.55
C LYS A 139 4.98 -11.23 2.22
N THR A 140 4.17 -10.23 1.91
CA THR A 140 3.41 -10.16 0.65
C THR A 140 4.34 -10.05 -0.55
N ILE A 141 5.38 -9.20 -0.48
CA ILE A 141 6.42 -9.10 -1.51
C ILE A 141 7.07 -10.47 -1.76
N TRP A 142 7.45 -11.21 -0.70
CA TRP A 142 7.98 -12.56 -0.86
C TRP A 142 7.02 -13.48 -1.62
N MET A 143 5.75 -13.54 -1.24
CA MET A 143 4.79 -14.45 -1.86
C MET A 143 4.57 -14.13 -3.35
N LEU A 144 4.47 -12.85 -3.69
CA LEU A 144 4.32 -12.40 -5.08
C LEU A 144 5.59 -12.62 -5.90
N GLN A 145 6.78 -12.38 -5.33
CA GLN A 145 8.06 -12.70 -5.99
C GLN A 145 8.19 -14.21 -6.24
N ALA A 146 7.80 -15.03 -5.27
CA ALA A 146 7.81 -16.48 -5.40
C ALA A 146 6.85 -16.96 -6.52
N PHE A 147 5.69 -16.32 -6.68
CA PHE A 147 4.79 -16.58 -7.81
C PHE A 147 5.50 -16.32 -9.16
N LEU A 148 6.34 -15.28 -9.25
CA LEU A 148 7.15 -14.97 -10.43
C LEU A 148 8.43 -15.83 -10.55
N GLY A 149 8.67 -16.77 -9.63
CA GLY A 149 9.88 -17.59 -9.61
C GLY A 149 11.15 -16.84 -9.22
N LYS A 150 11.02 -15.72 -8.48
CA LYS A 150 12.12 -14.85 -8.03
C LYS A 150 12.34 -14.95 -6.52
N ASN A 151 13.51 -14.48 -6.05
CA ASN A 151 13.74 -14.30 -4.62
C ASN A 151 13.06 -13.01 -4.12
N PRO A 152 12.72 -12.92 -2.82
CA PRO A 152 12.03 -11.76 -2.25
C PRO A 152 12.73 -10.42 -2.51
N LEU A 153 14.06 -10.42 -2.47
CA LEU A 153 14.90 -9.22 -2.56
C LEU A 153 15.37 -8.91 -3.99
N ASP A 154 14.92 -9.68 -4.98
CA ASP A 154 15.26 -9.42 -6.37
C ASP A 154 14.58 -8.12 -6.83
N ALA A 155 15.24 -7.42 -7.77
CA ALA A 155 14.74 -6.17 -8.35
C ALA A 155 13.41 -6.40 -9.10
#